data_AF-A0A7G9P3Y8-F1
#
_entry.id   AF-A0A7G9P3Y8-F1
#
_cell.length_a   1.000
_cell.length_b   1.000
_cell.length_c   1.000
_cell.angle_alpha   90.00
_cell.angle_beta   90.00
_cell.angle_gamma   90.00
#
_symmetry.space_group_name_H-M   'P 1'
#
loop_
_entity.id
_entity.type
_entity.pdbx_description
1 polymer ?
#
loop_
_entity_poly.entity_id
_entity_poly.type
_entity_poly.pdbx_seq_one_letter_code
_entity_poly.pdbx_strand_id
1 'polypeptide(L)'
;MYRFTFSLATLMLATVLVGCGESPSASTSKPASLSAASLPDSAIAAESPGEATPIAKLKSTAKAGDQVTLRAVVGGRSEPFVKDRAIMLVVDATLPRSCGVEPDDPCKTPWDYCCSASEELMPNLATVQIVDAEGAPLKVDLGSGPIKPFDTIVVSGSVGDRPDDKTLVVNTSSVYVENAP
;
A
#
# COMPACT_ATOMS: atom_id res chain seq x y z
N MET A 1 45.00 46.19 30.90
CA MET A 1 46.08 45.37 31.49
C MET A 1 45.94 43.92 31.00
N TYR A 2 47.04 43.36 30.47
CA TYR A 2 47.33 41.94 30.07
C TYR A 2 46.21 41.15 29.37
N ARG A 3 46.14 40.96 28.04
CA ARG A 3 47.13 40.48 27.04
C ARG A 3 47.88 39.21 27.44
N PHE A 4 47.46 38.07 26.88
CA PHE A 4 48.32 36.91 26.64
C PHE A 4 48.03 36.34 25.25
N THR A 5 49.05 36.41 24.40
CA THR A 5 49.16 35.83 23.05
C THR A 5 50.35 34.86 23.06
N PHE A 6 50.44 34.03 22.02
CA PHE A 6 51.49 33.03 21.65
C PHE A 6 51.21 31.58 22.13
N SER A 7 50.82 30.67 21.23
CA SER A 7 51.57 30.00 20.15
C SER A 7 52.37 28.80 20.66
N LEU A 8 52.04 27.59 20.22
CA LEU A 8 53.04 26.67 19.67
C LEU A 8 52.40 25.52 18.87
N ALA A 9 52.88 25.37 17.64
CA ALA A 9 52.66 24.25 16.75
C ALA A 9 53.38 22.99 17.25
N THR A 10 52.85 21.80 16.98
CA THR A 10 53.57 20.51 16.98
C THR A 10 52.70 19.50 16.25
N LEU A 11 52.97 19.25 14.97
CA LEU A 11 53.90 18.26 14.41
C LEU A 11 53.23 16.89 14.20
N MET A 12 52.97 16.66 12.92
CA MET A 12 52.58 15.40 12.29
C MET A 12 53.62 14.31 12.56
N LEU A 13 53.19 13.09 12.94
CA LEU A 13 53.98 11.88 12.73
C LEU A 13 53.05 10.73 12.37
N ALA A 14 53.19 10.25 11.14
CA ALA A 14 52.54 9.06 10.60
C ALA A 14 53.39 7.83 10.89
N THR A 15 52.75 6.72 11.24
CA THR A 15 53.27 5.37 10.96
C THR A 15 52.13 4.38 10.73
N VAL A 16 52.33 3.64 9.65
CA VAL A 16 51.46 2.69 8.98
C VAL A 16 51.44 1.36 9.72
N LEU A 17 50.27 0.72 9.81
CA LEU A 17 50.17 -0.74 9.93
C LEU A 17 49.17 -1.29 8.91
N VAL A 18 49.70 -2.24 8.16
CA VAL A 18 49.17 -2.99 7.03
C VAL A 18 47.94 -3.81 7.44
N GLY A 19 46.92 -3.80 6.57
CA GLY A 19 45.75 -4.67 6.66
C GLY A 19 45.17 -4.96 5.29
N CYS A 20 45.97 -5.52 4.38
CA CYS A 20 45.48 -6.12 3.15
C CYS A 20 44.79 -7.45 3.49
N GLY A 21 43.47 -7.44 3.55
CA GLY A 21 42.64 -8.64 3.45
C GLY A 21 42.23 -8.85 2.00
N GLU A 22 42.88 -9.79 1.34
CA GLU A 22 42.58 -10.24 -0.02
C GLU A 22 41.12 -10.70 -0.14
N SER A 23 40.37 -10.07 -1.05
CA SER A 23 39.08 -10.58 -1.53
C SER A 23 39.29 -11.26 -2.86
N PRO A 24 39.03 -12.58 -2.94
CA PRO A 24 38.34 -13.10 -4.11
C PRO A 24 37.40 -14.24 -3.71
N SER A 25 36.10 -13.96 -3.73
CA SER A 25 35.20 -14.82 -4.49
C SER A 25 33.93 -14.06 -4.76
N ALA A 26 33.86 -13.49 -5.96
CA ALA A 26 32.59 -13.25 -6.61
C ALA A 26 31.93 -14.62 -6.79
N SER A 27 31.18 -15.04 -5.77
CA SER A 27 30.08 -15.96 -5.98
C SER A 27 29.14 -15.26 -6.95
N THR A 28 29.24 -15.63 -8.22
CA THR A 28 28.13 -15.52 -9.16
C THR A 28 27.01 -16.40 -8.59
N SER A 29 26.31 -15.87 -7.59
CA SER A 29 24.93 -16.24 -7.37
C SER A 29 24.22 -15.81 -8.64
N LYS A 30 23.98 -16.79 -9.50
CA LYS A 30 22.85 -16.79 -10.44
C LYS A 30 21.74 -15.96 -9.81
N PRO A 31 21.21 -14.90 -10.46
CA PRO A 31 20.08 -14.19 -9.89
C PRO A 31 19.04 -15.26 -9.63
N ALA A 32 18.76 -15.52 -8.34
CA ALA A 32 17.62 -16.28 -7.96
C ALA A 32 16.48 -15.54 -8.62
N SER A 33 15.88 -16.18 -9.63
CA SER A 33 14.64 -15.71 -10.23
C SER A 33 13.78 -15.32 -9.05
N LEU A 34 13.54 -14.01 -8.91
CA LEU A 34 12.65 -13.46 -7.90
C LEU A 34 11.31 -14.12 -8.19
N SER A 35 11.06 -15.26 -7.55
CA SER A 35 9.71 -15.76 -7.43
C SER A 35 9.00 -14.60 -6.75
N ALA A 36 8.13 -13.92 -7.49
CA ALA A 36 7.24 -12.92 -6.91
C ALA A 36 6.67 -13.58 -5.66
N ALA A 37 6.95 -13.01 -4.49
CA ALA A 37 6.41 -13.55 -3.26
C ALA A 37 4.90 -13.59 -3.46
N SER A 38 4.29 -14.75 -3.24
CA SER A 38 2.84 -14.89 -3.31
C SER A 38 2.22 -14.27 -2.06
N LEU A 39 0.99 -13.79 -2.20
CA LEU A 39 0.22 -13.33 -1.06
C LEU A 39 0.04 -14.52 -0.08
N PRO A 40 0.28 -14.34 1.24
CA PRO A 40 0.08 -15.43 2.19
C PRO A 40 -1.41 -15.76 2.30
N ASP A 41 -1.76 -17.04 2.46
CA ASP A 41 -3.15 -17.48 2.56
C ASP A 41 -3.92 -16.77 3.69
N SER A 42 -3.23 -16.44 4.79
CA SER A 42 -3.79 -15.70 5.92
C SER A 42 -4.21 -14.27 5.58
N ALA A 43 -3.74 -13.71 4.45
CA ALA A 43 -4.17 -12.40 3.99
C ALA A 43 -5.53 -12.43 3.27
N ILE A 44 -6.10 -13.62 3.03
CA ILE A 44 -7.48 -13.78 2.57
C ILE A 44 -8.33 -14.27 3.74
N ALA A 45 -9.21 -13.40 4.22
CA ALA A 45 -10.12 -13.75 5.30
C ALA A 45 -11.22 -14.68 4.77
N ALA A 46 -11.58 -15.70 5.56
CA ALA A 46 -12.64 -16.64 5.21
C ALA A 46 -14.05 -16.08 5.46
N GLU A 47 -14.17 -15.09 6.35
CA GLU A 47 -15.44 -14.50 6.77
C GLU A 47 -15.36 -12.97 6.72
N SER A 48 -16.49 -12.32 6.49
CA SER A 48 -16.58 -10.86 6.51
C SER A 48 -16.29 -10.33 7.92
N PRO A 49 -15.43 -9.29 8.06
CA PRO A 49 -15.06 -8.75 9.36
C PRO A 49 -16.13 -7.85 10.01
N GLY A 50 -17.32 -7.72 9.42
CA GLY A 50 -18.47 -7.06 10.01
C GLY A 50 -19.01 -5.88 9.21
N GLU A 51 -19.76 -5.00 9.88
CA GLU A 51 -20.43 -3.87 9.25
C GLU A 51 -19.44 -2.80 8.77
N ALA A 52 -19.61 -2.36 7.54
CA ALA A 52 -18.77 -1.35 6.91
C ALA A 52 -19.30 0.07 7.12
N THR A 53 -18.38 1.01 7.36
CA THR A 53 -18.65 2.44 7.31
C THR A 53 -18.26 3.00 5.95
N PRO A 54 -19.07 3.90 5.34
CA PRO A 54 -18.71 4.54 4.08
C PRO A 54 -17.38 5.30 4.17
N ILE A 55 -16.55 5.17 3.14
CA ILE A 55 -15.24 5.82 2.96
C ILE A 55 -15.35 7.33 3.09
N ALA A 56 -16.38 7.96 2.50
CA ALA A 56 -16.57 9.41 2.62
C ALA A 56 -16.78 9.85 4.09
N LYS A 57 -17.48 9.03 4.88
CA LYS A 57 -17.64 9.26 6.32
C LYS A 57 -16.32 9.03 7.05
N LEU A 58 -15.63 7.92 6.78
CA LEU A 58 -14.32 7.63 7.38
C LEU A 58 -13.29 8.75 7.12
N LYS A 59 -13.26 9.31 5.90
CA LYS A 59 -12.38 10.44 5.57
C LYS A 59 -12.56 11.62 6.51
N SER A 60 -13.81 11.97 6.79
CA SER A 60 -14.17 13.14 7.61
C SER A 60 -14.09 12.89 9.12
N THR A 61 -14.22 11.64 9.58
CA THR A 61 -14.32 11.34 11.02
C THR A 61 -13.15 10.58 11.61
N ALA A 62 -12.48 9.74 10.83
CA ALA A 62 -11.46 8.83 11.34
C ALA A 62 -10.07 9.50 11.40
N LYS A 63 -9.30 9.16 12.42
CA LYS A 63 -7.94 9.64 12.68
C LYS A 63 -6.94 8.52 12.48
N ALA A 64 -5.68 8.87 12.25
CA ALA A 64 -4.61 7.89 12.20
C ALA A 64 -4.60 7.03 13.49
N GLY A 65 -4.52 5.71 13.32
CA GLY A 65 -4.61 4.72 14.39
C GLY A 65 -6.02 4.20 14.69
N ASP A 66 -7.09 4.86 14.24
CA ASP A 66 -8.45 4.37 14.47
C ASP A 66 -8.68 3.02 13.79
N GLN A 67 -9.41 2.12 14.44
CA GLN A 67 -9.88 0.89 13.83
C GLN A 67 -11.15 1.15 13.03
N VAL A 68 -11.16 0.74 11.77
CA VAL A 68 -12.26 0.99 10.83
C VAL A 68 -12.54 -0.26 10.02
N THR A 69 -13.80 -0.43 9.63
CA THR A 69 -14.22 -1.43 8.65
C THR A 69 -14.85 -0.72 7.46
N LEU A 70 -14.44 -1.08 6.25
CA LEU A 70 -14.97 -0.55 5.00
C LEU A 70 -15.32 -1.68 4.03
N ARG A 71 -16.28 -1.40 3.14
CA ARG A 71 -16.67 -2.26 2.03
C ARG A 71 -16.47 -1.47 0.75
N ALA A 72 -15.69 -2.02 -0.18
CA ALA A 72 -15.22 -1.28 -1.33
C ALA A 72 -15.06 -2.18 -2.55
N VAL A 73 -15.06 -1.56 -3.73
CA VAL A 73 -14.73 -2.19 -5.01
C VAL A 73 -13.26 -1.88 -5.33
N VAL A 74 -12.47 -2.89 -5.69
CA VAL A 74 -11.08 -2.70 -6.12
C VAL A 74 -11.06 -1.93 -7.45
N GLY A 75 -10.55 -0.70 -7.44
CA GLY A 75 -10.79 0.21 -8.57
C GLY A 75 -10.43 1.68 -8.30
N GLY A 76 -11.02 2.57 -9.09
CA GLY A 76 -10.81 4.03 -9.07
C GLY A 76 -9.75 4.53 -10.06
N ARG A 77 -9.09 3.60 -10.77
CA ARG A 77 -8.25 3.83 -11.95
C ARG A 77 -8.05 2.51 -12.71
N SER A 78 -7.52 2.59 -13.93
CA SER A 78 -7.29 1.42 -14.79
C SER A 78 -6.38 0.36 -14.17
N GLU A 79 -5.34 0.79 -13.44
CA GLU A 79 -4.38 -0.08 -12.75
C GLU A 79 -4.48 0.09 -11.23
N PRO A 80 -5.47 -0.49 -10.54
CA PRO A 80 -5.72 -0.19 -9.12
C PRO A 80 -4.62 -0.71 -8.18
N PHE A 81 -3.81 -1.68 -8.62
CA PHE A 81 -2.71 -2.24 -7.83
C PHE A 81 -1.43 -1.43 -7.97
N VAL A 82 -0.64 -1.38 -6.90
CA VAL A 82 0.75 -0.88 -6.95
C VAL A 82 1.66 -2.05 -7.29
N LYS A 83 2.51 -1.87 -8.30
CA LYS A 83 3.48 -2.88 -8.72
C LYS A 83 4.35 -3.36 -7.55
N ASP A 84 4.51 -4.68 -7.43
CA ASP A 84 5.36 -5.37 -6.46
C ASP A 84 5.03 -5.07 -4.98
N ARG A 85 3.85 -4.51 -4.68
CA ARG A 85 3.39 -4.18 -3.32
C ARG A 85 1.94 -4.57 -3.08
N ALA A 86 1.64 -5.01 -1.86
CA ALA A 86 0.29 -5.34 -1.45
C ALA A 86 -0.54 -4.09 -1.12
N ILE A 87 -0.67 -3.20 -2.11
CA ILE A 87 -1.36 -1.92 -2.02
C ILE A 87 -2.33 -1.82 -3.19
N MET A 88 -3.57 -1.45 -2.89
CA MET A 88 -4.63 -1.28 -3.88
C MET A 88 -5.42 0.00 -3.63
N LEU A 89 -5.86 0.62 -4.71
CA LEU A 89 -6.87 1.67 -4.70
C LEU A 89 -8.25 1.02 -4.71
N VAL A 90 -9.17 1.58 -3.94
CA VAL A 90 -10.54 1.09 -3.82
C VAL A 90 -11.53 2.25 -3.85
N VAL A 91 -12.74 1.95 -4.32
CA VAL A 91 -13.89 2.86 -4.38
C VAL A 91 -14.97 2.37 -3.45
N ASP A 92 -15.61 3.26 -2.71
CA ASP A 92 -16.71 2.92 -1.82
C ASP A 92 -17.77 2.11 -2.55
N ALA A 93 -18.18 0.96 -2.00
CA ALA A 93 -19.14 0.09 -2.65
C ALA A 93 -20.57 0.66 -2.69
N THR A 94 -20.83 1.77 -2.00
CA THR A 94 -22.08 2.54 -2.10
C THR A 94 -22.10 3.48 -3.31
N LEU A 95 -20.95 3.79 -3.92
CA LEU A 95 -20.90 4.58 -5.15
C LEU A 95 -21.40 3.70 -6.31
N PRO A 96 -22.48 4.10 -7.01
CA PRO A 96 -23.02 3.33 -8.12
C PRO A 96 -21.96 3.05 -9.18
N ARG A 97 -21.92 1.82 -9.65
CA ARG A 97 -21.10 1.44 -10.81
C ARG A 97 -21.73 2.09 -12.04
N SER A 98 -21.02 3.03 -12.64
CA SER A 98 -21.53 3.85 -13.74
C SER A 98 -21.40 3.19 -15.11
N CYS A 99 -20.56 2.16 -15.24
CA CYS A 99 -20.34 1.38 -16.46
C CYS A 99 -19.94 -0.08 -16.15
N GLY A 100 -20.04 -0.95 -17.15
CA GLY A 100 -19.73 -2.39 -17.10
C GLY A 100 -20.67 -3.22 -16.22
N VAL A 101 -21.87 -2.69 -15.94
CA VAL A 101 -22.92 -3.41 -15.19
C VAL A 101 -23.87 -4.13 -16.14
N GLU A 102 -24.10 -3.57 -17.32
CA GLU A 102 -24.95 -4.17 -18.36
C GLU A 102 -24.14 -5.16 -19.22
N PRO A 103 -24.72 -6.30 -19.62
CA PRO A 103 -24.02 -7.33 -20.41
C PRO A 103 -23.41 -6.83 -21.74
N ASP A 104 -24.01 -5.80 -22.34
CA ASP A 104 -23.61 -5.24 -23.63
C ASP A 104 -22.80 -3.93 -23.50
N ASP A 105 -22.38 -3.55 -22.29
CA ASP A 105 -21.54 -2.37 -22.09
C ASP A 105 -20.11 -2.63 -22.63
N PRO A 106 -19.62 -1.85 -23.62
CA PRO A 106 -18.30 -2.05 -24.22
C PRO A 106 -17.14 -1.63 -23.29
N CYS A 107 -17.42 -1.17 -22.06
CA CYS A 107 -16.41 -0.73 -21.11
C CYS A 107 -15.42 -1.84 -20.77
N LYS A 108 -14.14 -1.63 -21.10
CA LYS A 108 -13.07 -2.61 -20.88
C LYS A 108 -12.52 -2.60 -19.47
N THR A 109 -12.71 -1.50 -18.76
CA THR A 109 -12.12 -1.23 -17.44
C THR A 109 -13.15 -0.63 -16.48
N PRO A 110 -14.32 -1.26 -16.26
CA PRO A 110 -15.40 -0.65 -15.48
C PRO A 110 -15.06 -0.34 -14.02
N TRP A 111 -13.99 -0.96 -13.50
CA TRP A 111 -13.44 -0.65 -12.19
C TRP A 111 -12.71 0.69 -12.11
N ASP A 112 -12.42 1.37 -13.22
CA ASP A 112 -11.69 2.65 -13.19
C ASP A 112 -12.58 3.85 -12.86
N TYR A 113 -13.91 3.69 -12.90
CA TYR A 113 -14.90 4.74 -12.65
C TYR A 113 -14.70 5.99 -13.53
N CYS A 114 -14.16 5.85 -14.76
CA CYS A 114 -13.96 6.98 -15.67
C CYS A 114 -15.27 7.66 -16.12
N CYS A 115 -16.41 7.00 -15.95
CA CYS A 115 -17.75 7.53 -16.23
C CYS A 115 -18.36 8.32 -15.06
N SER A 116 -17.72 8.33 -13.88
CA SER A 116 -18.20 9.06 -12.70
C SER A 116 -17.61 10.46 -12.62
N ALA A 117 -18.39 11.42 -12.09
CA ALA A 117 -17.88 12.77 -11.86
C ALA A 117 -16.78 12.76 -10.79
N SER A 118 -15.77 13.62 -10.97
CA SER A 118 -14.63 13.69 -10.04
C SER A 118 -15.07 14.08 -8.62
N GLU A 119 -16.04 14.99 -8.50
CA GLU A 119 -16.60 15.42 -7.21
C GLU A 119 -17.31 14.29 -6.46
N GLU A 120 -17.82 13.29 -7.17
CA GLU A 120 -18.44 12.09 -6.60
C GLU A 120 -17.40 11.01 -6.29
N LEU A 121 -16.41 10.82 -7.16
CA LEU A 121 -15.41 9.76 -7.01
C LEU A 121 -14.41 10.07 -5.88
N MET A 122 -13.88 11.30 -5.83
CA MET A 122 -12.78 11.65 -4.93
C MET A 122 -13.09 11.44 -3.43
N PRO A 123 -14.28 11.78 -2.90
CA PRO A 123 -14.64 11.47 -1.51
C PRO A 123 -14.72 9.96 -1.22
N ASN A 124 -14.95 9.13 -2.24
CA ASN A 124 -15.20 7.70 -2.11
C ASN A 124 -13.96 6.83 -2.37
N LEU A 125 -12.78 7.43 -2.61
CA LEU A 125 -11.53 6.69 -2.80
C LEU A 125 -10.79 6.41 -1.50
N ALA A 126 -10.26 5.20 -1.33
CA ALA A 126 -9.30 4.87 -0.28
C ALA A 126 -8.13 4.06 -0.82
N THR A 127 -7.01 4.10 -0.12
CA THR A 127 -5.88 3.18 -0.32
C THR A 127 -5.95 2.10 0.75
N VAL A 128 -5.95 0.83 0.34
CA VAL A 128 -5.83 -0.31 1.25
C VAL A 128 -4.43 -0.90 1.11
N GLN A 129 -3.80 -1.18 2.24
CA GLN A 129 -2.48 -1.80 2.32
C GLN A 129 -2.59 -3.08 3.15
N ILE A 130 -2.18 -4.21 2.57
CA ILE A 130 -1.97 -5.44 3.34
C ILE A 130 -0.55 -5.37 3.91
N VAL A 131 -0.45 -5.33 5.23
CA VAL A 131 0.80 -5.03 5.95
C VAL A 131 1.33 -6.23 6.72
N ASP A 132 2.64 -6.25 6.97
CA ASP A 132 3.28 -7.15 7.92
C ASP A 132 3.04 -6.72 9.38
N ALA A 133 3.66 -7.44 10.32
CA ALA A 133 3.53 -7.17 11.75
C ALA A 133 4.11 -5.81 12.15
N GLU A 134 5.03 -5.27 11.34
CA GLU A 134 5.67 -3.98 11.51
C GLU A 134 4.86 -2.83 10.89
N GLY A 135 3.75 -3.13 10.22
CA GLY A 135 2.89 -2.15 9.56
C GLY A 135 3.38 -1.73 8.18
N ALA A 136 4.38 -2.43 7.61
CA ALA A 136 4.87 -2.16 6.27
C ALA A 136 4.08 -2.98 5.22
N PRO A 137 3.70 -2.38 4.08
CA PRO A 137 2.98 -3.11 3.03
C PRO A 137 3.84 -4.24 2.45
N LEU A 138 3.28 -5.45 2.37
CA LEU A 138 3.96 -6.64 1.88
C LEU A 138 4.56 -6.42 0.49
N LYS A 139 5.71 -7.05 0.23
CA LYS A 139 6.41 -7.01 -1.08
C LYS A 139 5.90 -8.10 -2.02
N VAL A 140 4.63 -7.99 -2.37
CA VAL A 140 3.85 -8.97 -3.14
C VAL A 140 3.05 -8.22 -4.20
N ASP A 141 3.00 -8.73 -5.44
CA ASP A 141 2.12 -8.15 -6.47
C ASP A 141 0.70 -8.74 -6.39
N LEU A 142 -0.27 -7.91 -6.00
CA LEU A 142 -1.68 -8.30 -5.91
C LEU A 142 -2.30 -8.64 -7.27
N GLY A 143 -1.83 -8.04 -8.37
CA GLY A 143 -2.41 -8.26 -9.70
C GLY A 143 -2.29 -9.71 -10.19
N SER A 144 -1.29 -10.43 -9.68
CA SER A 144 -1.09 -11.86 -9.92
C SER A 144 -1.87 -12.78 -8.96
N GLY A 145 -2.43 -12.21 -7.89
CA GLY A 145 -3.07 -12.94 -6.80
C GLY A 145 -4.57 -13.20 -7.00
N PRO A 146 -5.27 -13.61 -5.93
CA PRO A 146 -6.69 -13.95 -5.98
C PRO A 146 -7.63 -12.73 -6.05
N ILE A 147 -7.15 -11.54 -5.67
CA ILE A 147 -7.92 -10.29 -5.72
C ILE A 147 -7.80 -9.70 -7.13
N LYS A 148 -8.93 -9.42 -7.77
CA LYS A 148 -9.02 -8.86 -9.12
C LYS A 148 -9.58 -7.44 -9.10
N PRO A 149 -9.27 -6.62 -10.12
CA PRO A 149 -10.00 -5.37 -10.33
C PRO A 149 -11.49 -5.69 -10.42
N PHE A 150 -12.33 -4.79 -9.90
CA PHE A 150 -13.78 -4.93 -9.81
C PHE A 150 -14.31 -5.87 -8.72
N ASP A 151 -13.46 -6.65 -8.05
CA ASP A 151 -13.89 -7.41 -6.89
C ASP A 151 -14.42 -6.49 -5.79
N THR A 152 -15.45 -6.95 -5.10
CA THR A 152 -15.93 -6.30 -3.88
C THR A 152 -15.25 -6.93 -2.68
N ILE A 153 -14.70 -6.10 -1.80
CA ILE A 153 -13.97 -6.51 -0.62
C ILE A 153 -14.55 -5.87 0.62
N VAL A 154 -14.37 -6.55 1.76
CA VAL A 154 -14.58 -5.98 3.08
C VAL A 154 -13.26 -6.06 3.86
N VAL A 155 -12.86 -4.94 4.41
CA VAL A 155 -11.57 -4.78 5.10
C VAL A 155 -11.82 -4.16 6.45
N SER A 156 -11.28 -4.79 7.50
CA SER A 156 -11.10 -4.17 8.80
C SER A 156 -9.61 -3.94 9.05
N GLY A 157 -9.26 -2.78 9.59
CA GLY A 157 -7.87 -2.39 9.76
C GLY A 157 -7.71 -1.05 10.46
N SER A 158 -6.45 -0.66 10.69
CA SER A 158 -6.13 0.65 11.25
C SER A 158 -6.00 1.70 10.16
N VAL A 159 -6.46 2.91 10.46
CA VAL A 159 -6.18 4.07 9.61
C VAL A 159 -4.67 4.36 9.68
N GLY A 160 -4.01 4.31 8.53
CA GLY A 160 -2.59 4.61 8.39
C GLY A 160 -2.28 6.10 8.41
N ASP A 161 -1.05 6.45 8.05
CA ASP A 161 -0.66 7.85 7.91
C ASP A 161 -1.46 8.54 6.80
N ARG A 162 -1.98 9.74 7.12
CA ARG A 162 -2.80 10.55 6.22
C ARG A 162 -2.11 11.89 5.99
N PRO A 163 -1.74 12.26 4.75
CA PRO A 163 -1.17 13.58 4.47
C PRO A 163 -2.19 14.72 4.68
N ASP A 164 -3.49 14.42 4.53
CA ASP A 164 -4.62 15.32 4.75
C ASP A 164 -5.92 14.54 5.01
N ASP A 165 -7.01 15.28 5.28
CA ASP A 165 -8.36 14.73 5.51
C ASP A 165 -9.03 14.19 4.24
N LYS A 166 -8.45 14.42 3.06
CA LYS A 166 -8.96 13.94 1.76
C LYS A 166 -8.42 12.56 1.39
N THR A 167 -7.31 12.17 2.01
CA THR A 167 -6.64 10.90 1.77
C THR A 167 -7.01 9.92 2.87
N LEU A 168 -7.53 8.73 2.54
CA LEU A 168 -7.74 7.65 3.51
C LEU A 168 -6.82 6.49 3.14
N VAL A 169 -6.01 6.05 4.11
CA VAL A 169 -5.18 4.85 4.02
C VAL A 169 -5.63 3.90 5.12
N VAL A 170 -5.87 2.63 4.77
CA VAL A 170 -6.22 1.58 5.73
C VAL A 170 -5.19 0.46 5.64
N ASN A 171 -4.52 0.21 6.75
CA ASN A 171 -3.57 -0.88 6.94
C ASN A 171 -4.31 -2.07 7.54
N THR A 172 -4.22 -3.22 6.88
CA THR A 172 -4.88 -4.45 7.32
C THR A 172 -3.95 -5.65 7.21
N SER A 173 -4.20 -6.70 7.98
CA SER A 173 -3.53 -7.98 7.83
C SER A 173 -4.25 -8.93 6.87
N SER A 174 -5.53 -8.68 6.56
CA SER A 174 -6.33 -9.58 5.72
C SER A 174 -7.48 -8.86 5.01
N VAL A 175 -7.92 -9.45 3.90
CA VAL A 175 -9.03 -8.94 3.08
C VAL A 175 -10.05 -10.05 2.91
N TYR A 176 -11.32 -9.76 3.19
CA TYR A 176 -12.42 -10.62 2.79
C TYR A 176 -12.85 -10.23 1.38
N VAL A 177 -12.78 -11.17 0.43
CA VAL A 177 -13.31 -10.97 -0.92
C VAL A 177 -14.75 -11.47 -0.90
N GLU A 178 -15.72 -10.58 -1.12
CA GLU A 178 -17.10 -11.00 -1.30
C GLU A 178 -17.16 -11.84 -2.57
N ASN A 179 -17.78 -13.03 -2.48
CA ASN A 179 -17.92 -13.92 -3.62
C ASN A 179 -18.32 -13.11 -4.85
N ALA A 180 -17.48 -13.17 -5.90
CA ALA A 180 -17.89 -12.71 -7.21
C ALA A 180 -19.21 -13.45 -7.54
N PRO A 181 -20.29 -12.73 -7.89
CA PRO A 181 -21.53 -13.38 -8.32
C PRO A 181 -21.29 -14.32 -9.50
#